data_AF-A0A328WEP6-F1
#
_entry.id   AF-A0A328WEP6-F1
#
_cell.length_a   1.000
_cell.length_b   1.000
_cell.length_c   1.000
_cell.angle_alpha   90.00
_cell.angle_beta   90.00
_cell.angle_gamma   90.00
#
_symmetry.space_group_name_H-M   'P 1'
#
loop_
_entity.id
_entity.type
_entity.pdbx_description
1 polymer ?
#
loop_
_entity_poly.entity_id
_entity_poly.type
_entity_poly.pdbx_seq_one_letter_code
_entity_poly.pdbx_strand_id
1 'polypeptide(L)'
;MDSPRGTEALIIKHRVATSGESHYSYEFYQKSFPFLMRRLPEEDVGITVYDHDLYPNAERALGFDRPKWLNEKEVIFESKDGRKKITLNK
;
A
#
# COMPACT_ATOMS: atom_id res chain seq x y z
N MET A 1 -8.44 4.70 1.01
CA MET A 1 -8.87 4.34 -0.35
C MET A 1 -9.97 3.33 -0.24
N ASP A 2 -11.12 3.65 -0.82
CA ASP A 2 -12.33 2.84 -0.67
C ASP A 2 -12.40 1.79 -1.76
N SER A 3 -13.02 0.65 -1.43
CA SER A 3 -13.30 -0.42 -2.36
C SER A 3 -14.36 0.00 -3.40
N PRO A 4 -14.55 -0.76 -4.50
CA PRO A 4 -15.44 -0.33 -5.59
C PRO A 4 -16.87 0.01 -5.18
N ARG A 5 -17.44 -0.71 -4.20
CA ARG A 5 -18.77 -0.42 -3.65
C ARG A 5 -18.73 0.35 -2.32
N GLY A 6 -17.54 0.75 -1.87
CA GLY A 6 -17.34 1.49 -0.61
C GLY A 6 -17.64 0.68 0.65
N THR A 7 -17.72 -0.65 0.55
CA THR A 7 -17.99 -1.52 1.71
C THR A 7 -16.74 -1.76 2.56
N GLU A 8 -15.56 -1.62 1.95
CA GLU A 8 -14.27 -1.76 2.62
C GLU A 8 -13.41 -0.51 2.35
N ALA A 9 -12.49 -0.23 3.25
CA ALA A 9 -11.49 0.82 3.05
C ALA A 9 -10.11 0.35 3.48
N LEU A 10 -9.15 0.50 2.58
CA LEU A 10 -7.74 0.30 2.85
C LEU A 10 -7.09 1.65 3.19
N ILE A 11 -6.34 1.68 4.28
CA ILE A 11 -5.52 2.80 4.72
C ILE A 11 -4.06 2.36 4.63
N ILE A 12 -3.25 3.21 4.01
CA ILE A 12 -1.81 2.98 3.85
C ILE A 12 -1.11 4.05 4.67
N LYS A 13 -0.32 3.63 5.65
CA LYS A 13 0.65 4.51 6.31
C LYS A 13 2.01 4.20 5.72
N HIS A 14 2.83 5.23 5.50
CA HIS A 14 4.18 5.02 5.06
C HIS A 14 5.17 5.93 5.77
N ARG A 15 6.42 5.47 5.83
CA ARG A 15 7.58 6.23 6.30
C ARG A 15 8.73 6.05 5.33
N VAL A 16 9.64 7.01 5.29
CA VAL A 16 10.85 6.95 4.48
C VAL A 16 12.07 7.19 5.37
N ALA A 17 13.11 6.42 5.13
CA ALA A 17 14.46 6.69 5.60
C ALA A 17 15.36 6.89 4.37
N THR A 18 16.10 8.00 4.31
CA THR A 18 16.96 8.32 3.17
C THR A 18 18.40 8.43 3.61
N SER A 19 19.28 7.64 2.99
CA SER A 19 20.73 7.65 3.20
C SER A 19 21.42 7.13 1.94
N GLY A 20 21.55 7.99 0.93
CA GLY A 20 21.97 7.61 -0.42
C GLY A 20 20.83 6.98 -1.22
N GLU A 21 20.23 5.92 -0.68
CA GLU A 21 18.97 5.32 -1.15
C GLU A 21 17.78 5.79 -0.29
N SER A 22 16.56 5.64 -0.82
CA SER A 22 15.34 5.77 -0.01
C SER A 22 14.75 4.40 0.28
N HIS A 23 14.59 4.10 1.57
CA HIS A 23 13.86 2.94 2.05
C HIS A 23 12.46 3.36 2.50
N TYR A 24 11.44 2.96 1.75
CA TYR A 24 10.03 3.19 2.08
C TYR A 24 9.47 1.98 2.82
N SER A 25 8.89 2.19 4.01
CA SER A 25 8.12 1.15 4.70
C SER A 25 6.64 1.50 4.65
N TYR A 26 5.80 0.51 4.34
CA TYR A 26 4.35 0.63 4.23
C TYR A 26 3.67 -0.29 5.24
N GLU A 27 2.73 0.29 5.98
CA GLU A 27 1.84 -0.43 6.88
C GLU A 27 0.41 -0.35 6.35
N PHE A 28 -0.26 -1.50 6.29
CA PHE A 28 -1.62 -1.59 5.77
C PHE A 28 -2.63 -1.76 6.90
N TYR A 29 -3.75 -1.04 6.80
CA TYR A 29 -4.83 -1.08 7.76
C TYR A 29 -6.16 -1.20 7.02
N GLN A 30 -7.05 -2.06 7.52
CA GLN A 30 -8.43 -2.08 7.09
C GLN A 30 -9.30 -1.33 8.09
N LYS A 31 -10.28 -0.58 7.58
CA LYS A 31 -11.33 -0.02 8.41
C LYS A 31 -12.44 -1.05 8.59
N SER A 32 -12.70 -1.45 9.83
CA SER A 32 -13.73 -2.42 10.20
C SER A 32 -14.72 -1.77 11.17
N PHE A 33 -15.97 -1.54 10.76
CA PHE A 33 -16.99 -0.80 11.55
C PHE A 33 -16.54 0.67 11.85
N PRO A 34 -17.43 1.64 12.18
CA PRO A 34 -17.20 3.06 11.90
C PRO A 34 -15.91 3.70 12.42
N PHE A 35 -15.24 3.13 13.43
CA PHE A 35 -14.05 3.72 14.07
C PHE A 35 -12.88 2.76 14.35
N LEU A 36 -13.00 1.47 14.07
CA LEU A 36 -11.92 0.50 14.35
C LEU A 36 -11.05 0.30 13.11
N MET A 37 -9.76 0.57 13.26
CA MET A 37 -8.75 0.23 12.26
C MET A 37 -7.99 -1.02 12.72
N ARG A 38 -7.94 -2.04 11.87
CA ARG A 38 -7.15 -3.26 12.10
C ARG A 38 -5.95 -3.25 11.17
N ARG A 39 -4.74 -3.37 11.73
CA ARG A 39 -3.50 -3.54 10.95
C ARG A 39 -3.50 -4.92 10.27
N LEU A 40 -2.92 -4.98 9.07
CA LEU A 40 -2.69 -6.19 8.28
C LEU A 40 -1.18 -6.47 8.21
N PRO A 41 -0.55 -6.94 9.30
CA PRO A 41 0.92 -6.98 9.40
C PRO A 41 1.59 -7.92 8.40
N GLU A 42 0.90 -8.99 8.00
CA GLU A 42 1.35 -9.91 6.94
C GLU A 42 1.40 -9.28 5.55
N GLU A 43 0.75 -8.13 5.38
CA GLU A 43 0.71 -7.41 4.11
C GLU A 43 1.76 -6.30 4.04
N ASP A 44 2.34 -5.89 5.18
CA ASP A 44 3.33 -4.82 5.29
C ASP A 44 4.53 -5.10 4.36
N VAL A 45 5.08 -4.03 3.78
CA VAL A 45 6.16 -4.15 2.79
C VAL A 45 7.19 -3.04 2.93
N GLY A 46 8.45 -3.38 2.68
CA GLY A 46 9.55 -2.43 2.54
C GLY A 46 10.03 -2.40 1.09
N ILE A 47 10.25 -1.22 0.53
CA ILE A 47 10.76 -1.02 -0.84
C ILE A 47 11.96 -0.09 -0.77
N THR A 48 13.11 -0.56 -1.23
CA THR A 48 14.30 0.28 -1.40
C THR A 48 14.39 0.81 -2.83
N VAL A 49 14.62 2.11 -2.95
CA VAL A 49 14.76 2.85 -4.20
C VAL A 49 16.15 3.48 -4.26
N TYR A 50 16.89 3.16 -5.32
CA TYR A 50 18.14 3.80 -5.71
C TYR A 50 17.95 4.77 -6.89
N ASP A 51 16.98 4.47 -7.76
CA ASP A 51 16.63 5.29 -8.92
C ASP A 51 15.45 6.20 -8.58
N HIS A 52 15.78 7.42 -8.17
CA HIS A 52 14.79 8.43 -7.80
C HIS A 52 14.07 9.06 -9.00
N ASP A 53 14.58 8.89 -10.23
CA ASP A 53 13.90 9.41 -11.42
C ASP A 53 12.70 8.55 -11.79
N LEU A 54 12.84 7.21 -11.70
CA LEU A 54 11.74 6.27 -11.93
C LEU A 54 10.77 6.18 -10.75
N TYR A 55 11.28 6.28 -9.51
CA TYR A 55 10.48 6.12 -8.29
C TYR A 55 10.71 7.30 -7.31
N PRO A 56 10.23 8.50 -7.67
CA PRO A 56 10.55 9.73 -6.93
C PRO A 56 9.94 9.81 -5.53
N ASN A 57 8.93 8.98 -5.22
CA ASN A 57 8.20 9.05 -3.97
C ASN A 57 7.59 7.69 -3.59
N ALA A 58 7.01 7.64 -2.39
CA ALA A 58 6.36 6.45 -1.85
C ALA A 58 5.17 5.99 -2.72
N GLU A 59 4.40 6.93 -3.28
CA GLU A 59 3.26 6.61 -4.13
C GLU A 59 3.67 5.85 -5.38
N ARG A 60 4.77 6.27 -6.02
CA ARG A 60 5.35 5.57 -7.17
C ARG A 60 6.07 4.29 -6.81
N ALA A 61 6.78 4.25 -5.69
CA ALA A 61 7.49 3.06 -5.27
C ALA A 61 6.53 1.89 -5.00
N LEU A 62 5.42 2.13 -4.28
CA LEU A 62 4.41 1.10 -4.04
C LEU A 62 3.37 1.01 -5.18
N GLY A 63 3.05 2.10 -5.88
CA GLY A 63 2.04 2.12 -6.94
C GLY A 63 0.61 2.38 -6.45
N PHE A 64 0.44 3.03 -5.29
CA PHE A 64 -0.89 3.30 -4.72
C PHE A 64 -1.58 4.55 -5.27
N ASP A 65 -0.96 5.27 -6.19
CA ASP A 65 -1.59 6.31 -6.99
C ASP A 65 -2.47 5.74 -8.11
N ARG A 66 -2.26 4.47 -8.48
CA ARG A 66 -3.03 3.73 -9.50
C ARG A 66 -3.47 2.36 -8.97
N PRO A 67 -4.24 2.31 -7.87
CA PRO A 67 -4.69 1.04 -7.29
C PRO A 67 -5.64 0.32 -8.24
N LYS A 68 -5.50 -1.00 -8.33
CA LYS A 68 -6.44 -1.85 -9.06
C LYS A 68 -7.18 -2.78 -8.11
N TRP A 69 -8.40 -2.41 -7.77
CA TRP A 69 -9.31 -3.27 -7.05
C TRP A 69 -9.77 -4.43 -7.94
N LEU A 70 -9.63 -5.67 -7.46
CA LEU A 70 -10.20 -6.86 -8.11
C LEU A 70 -11.64 -7.10 -7.67
N ASN A 71 -11.94 -6.78 -6.42
CA ASN A 71 -13.24 -6.90 -5.77
C ASN A 71 -13.23 -6.04 -4.49
N GLU A 72 -14.21 -6.20 -3.61
CA GLU A 72 -14.28 -5.40 -2.37
C GLU A 72 -13.12 -5.66 -1.41
N LYS A 73 -12.50 -6.83 -1.47
CA LYS A 73 -11.53 -7.30 -0.48
C LYS A 73 -10.11 -7.38 -1.02
N GLU A 74 -9.91 -7.30 -2.33
CA GLU A 74 -8.60 -7.47 -2.94
C GLU A 74 -8.23 -6.27 -3.81
N VAL A 75 -7.08 -5.68 -3.51
CA VAL A 75 -6.49 -4.59 -4.29
C VAL A 75 -5.06 -4.96 -4.69
N ILE A 76 -4.66 -4.48 -5.86
CA ILE A 76 -3.34 -4.68 -6.42
C ILE A 76 -2.66 -3.33 -6.59
N PHE A 77 -1.37 -3.33 -6.27
CA PHE A 77 -0.45 -2.27 -6.62
C PHE A 77 0.63 -2.79 -7.56
N GLU A 78 0.86 -2.06 -8.65
CA GLU A 78 1.99 -2.26 -9.54
C GLU A 78 3.19 -1.52 -8.92
N SER A 79 3.89 -2.20 -8.01
CA SER A 79 5.02 -1.63 -7.28
C SER A 79 6.33 -1.77 -8.05
N LYS A 80 7.37 -1.06 -7.59
CA LYS A 80 8.74 -1.23 -8.07
C LYS A 80 9.19 -2.69 -8.08
N ASP A 81 8.88 -3.43 -7.02
CA ASP A 81 9.35 -4.81 -6.82
C ASP A 81 8.36 -5.86 -7.38
N GLY A 82 7.44 -5.42 -8.25
CA GLY A 82 6.44 -6.25 -8.90
C GLY A 82 5.04 -6.08 -8.30
N ARG A 83 4.15 -6.99 -8.69
CA ARG A 83 2.73 -6.91 -8.33
C ARG A 83 2.52 -7.26 -6.85
N LYS A 84 2.07 -6.30 -6.05
CA LYS A 84 1.67 -6.52 -4.66
C LYS A 84 0.14 -6.62 -4.57
N LYS A 85 -0.37 -7.75 -4.11
CA LYS A 85 -1.79 -7.93 -3.78
C LYS A 85 -1.98 -7.78 -2.28
N ILE A 86 -2.98 -6.99 -1.87
CA ILE A 86 -3.44 -6.88 -0.48
C ILE A 86 -4.81 -7.53 -0.38
N THR A 87 -5.02 -8.36 0.64
CA THR A 87 -6.33 -8.96 0.93
C THR A 87 -6.85 -8.45 2.28
N LEU A 88 -8.02 -7.83 2.23
CA LEU A 88 -8.79 -7.34 3.38
C LEU A 88 -9.67 -8.47 3.94
N ASN A 89 -9.96 -8.40 5.23
CA ASN A 89 -10.85 -9.30 5.97
C ASN A 89 -10.47 -10.77 5.80
N LYS A 90 -9.17 -11.05 5.96
CA LYS A 90 -8.68 -12.40 6.24
C LYS A 90 -9.16 -12.90 7.60
#